data_AF-A0A3B0PMS0-F1
#
_entry.id   AF-A0A3B0PMS0-F1
#
_cell.length_a   1.000
_cell.length_b   1.000
_cell.length_c   1.000
_cell.angle_alpha   90.00
_cell.angle_beta   90.00
_cell.angle_gamma   90.00
#
_symmetry.space_group_name_H-M   'P 1'
#
loop_
_entity.id
_entity.type
_entity.pdbx_description
1 polymer ?
#
loop_
_entity_poly.entity_id
_entity_poly.type
_entity_poly.pdbx_seq_one_letter_code
_entity_poly.pdbx_strand_id
1 'polypeptide(L)'
;MPSTYDEAFESSDNLIYLNKNNYKENLSKIAQMFLNVSQKKLSIFKNMAKNQITNDFYLQNSIKPLYEANNDYQIISGINDRFVPLNSVKKIAIQLNKELTELENCGHALFFEQPELINDKINQIINSMK
;
A
#
# COMPACT_ATOMS: atom_id res chain seq x y z
N MET A 1 0.39 11.54 8.26
CA MET A 1 -0.71 11.12 9.15
C MET A 1 -1.70 12.26 9.20
N PRO A 2 -3.00 11.99 9.06
CA PRO A 2 -4.00 13.05 9.04
C PRO A 2 -4.05 13.78 10.38
N SER A 3 -4.14 15.10 10.31
CA SER A 3 -4.31 15.99 11.46
C SER A 3 -5.75 16.54 11.54
N THR A 4 -6.47 16.48 10.42
CA THR A 4 -7.87 16.94 10.30
C THR A 4 -8.78 15.79 9.89
N TYR A 5 -10.09 15.99 10.08
CA TYR A 5 -11.10 15.05 9.60
C TYR A 5 -11.07 14.92 8.07
N ASP A 6 -10.94 16.02 7.34
CA ASP A 6 -10.94 16.01 5.87
C ASP A 6 -9.76 15.21 5.32
N GLU A 7 -8.57 15.38 5.90
CA GLU A 7 -7.39 14.57 5.54
C GLU A 7 -7.61 13.08 5.86
N ALA A 8 -8.27 12.77 6.99
CA ALA A 8 -8.59 11.39 7.36
C ALA A 8 -9.64 10.78 6.43
N PHE A 9 -10.63 11.58 6.01
CA PHE A 9 -11.67 11.18 5.09
C PHE A 9 -11.10 10.90 3.70
N GLU A 10 -10.34 11.84 3.15
CA GLU A 10 -9.67 11.68 1.86
C GLU A 10 -8.73 10.47 1.86
N SER A 11 -7.91 10.32 2.91
CA SER A 11 -7.03 9.16 3.04
C SER A 11 -7.82 7.85 3.14
N SER A 12 -8.97 7.85 3.83
CA SER A 12 -9.80 6.64 3.95
C SER A 12 -10.50 6.33 2.62
N ASP A 13 -10.93 7.33 1.88
CA ASP A 13 -11.56 7.18 0.57
C ASP A 13 -10.55 6.61 -0.45
N ASN A 14 -9.32 7.14 -0.47
CA ASN A 14 -8.26 6.72 -1.39
C ASN A 14 -7.72 5.30 -1.13
N LEU A 15 -8.06 4.69 0.02
CA LEU A 15 -7.53 3.38 0.43
C LEU A 15 -8.14 2.22 -0.37
N ILE A 16 -9.41 2.34 -0.74
CA ILE A 16 -10.22 1.26 -1.30
C ILE A 16 -10.87 1.79 -2.56
N TYR A 17 -10.78 1.07 -3.68
CA TYR A 17 -11.41 1.49 -4.92
C TYR A 17 -12.92 1.21 -4.89
N LEU A 18 -13.33 -0.03 -4.58
CA LEU A 18 -14.73 -0.45 -4.61
C LEU A 18 -15.48 -0.12 -3.31
N ASN A 19 -16.82 -0.03 -3.38
CA ASN A 19 -17.69 0.02 -2.20
C ASN A 19 -17.92 -1.38 -1.59
N LYS A 20 -16.84 -2.10 -1.32
CA LYS A 20 -16.92 -3.45 -0.75
C LYS A 20 -17.39 -3.36 0.71
N ASN A 21 -18.34 -4.22 1.08
CA ASN A 21 -18.93 -4.25 2.44
C ASN A 21 -19.42 -2.87 2.92
N ASN A 22 -19.98 -2.06 2.02
CA ASN A 22 -20.48 -0.72 2.29
C ASN A 22 -19.39 0.24 2.84
N TYR A 23 -18.12 0.02 2.51
CA TYR A 23 -17.01 0.83 2.99
C TYR A 23 -17.18 2.32 2.67
N LYS A 24 -17.58 2.66 1.44
CA LYS A 24 -17.76 4.04 0.97
C LYS A 24 -18.90 4.74 1.70
N GLU A 25 -19.97 4.01 1.99
CA GLU A 25 -21.11 4.52 2.77
C GLU A 25 -20.73 4.80 4.23
N ASN A 26 -19.71 4.11 4.75
CA ASN A 26 -19.26 4.26 6.13
C ASN A 26 -18.03 5.18 6.28
N LEU A 27 -17.61 5.87 5.22
CA LEU A 27 -16.36 6.66 5.21
C LEU A 27 -16.29 7.67 6.35
N SER A 28 -17.39 8.36 6.67
CA SER A 28 -17.36 9.37 7.74
C SER A 28 -17.00 8.77 9.11
N LYS A 29 -17.56 7.60 9.42
CA LYS A 29 -17.26 6.88 10.67
C LYS A 29 -15.84 6.36 10.67
N ILE A 30 -15.40 5.79 9.54
CA ILE A 30 -14.05 5.25 9.35
C ILE A 30 -13.02 6.37 9.50
N ALA A 31 -13.24 7.53 8.86
CA ALA A 31 -12.40 8.71 8.93
C ALA A 31 -12.25 9.22 10.36
N GLN A 32 -13.35 9.31 11.11
CA GLN A 32 -13.30 9.74 12.51
C GLN A 32 -12.49 8.75 13.38
N MET A 33 -12.69 7.45 13.20
CA MET A 33 -11.92 6.43 13.89
C MET A 33 -10.44 6.50 13.51
N PHE A 34 -10.14 6.67 12.22
CA PHE A 34 -8.79 6.76 11.69
C PHE A 34 -8.05 8.00 12.21
N LEU A 35 -8.71 9.16 12.27
CA LEU A 35 -8.16 10.38 12.86
C LEU A 35 -7.79 10.16 14.33
N ASN A 36 -8.72 9.61 15.12
CA ASN A 36 -8.50 9.37 16.55
C ASN A 36 -7.32 8.42 16.80
N VAL A 37 -7.18 7.37 15.98
CA VAL A 37 -6.06 6.43 16.06
C VAL A 37 -4.75 7.08 15.60
N SER A 38 -4.79 7.84 14.51
CA SER A 38 -3.61 8.52 13.95
C SER A 38 -3.04 9.55 14.91
N GLN A 39 -3.88 10.35 15.57
CA GLN A 39 -3.46 11.34 16.56
C GLN A 39 -2.75 10.67 17.76
N LYS A 40 -3.26 9.53 18.24
CA LYS A 40 -2.62 8.76 19.31
C LYS A 40 -1.28 8.16 18.90
N LYS A 41 -1.18 7.72 17.64
CA LYS A 41 0.00 7.07 17.08
C LYS A 41 1.05 8.04 16.56
N LEU A 42 0.71 9.32 16.40
CA LEU A 42 1.59 10.32 15.81
C LEU A 42 2.91 10.44 16.57
N SER A 43 2.86 10.55 17.90
CA SER A 43 4.08 10.67 18.71
C SER A 43 5.02 9.46 18.58
N ILE A 44 4.45 8.27 18.36
CA ILE A 44 5.19 7.02 18.24
C ILE A 44 5.89 6.94 16.87
N PHE A 45 5.17 7.21 15.78
CA PHE A 45 5.68 6.96 14.43
C PHE A 45 6.22 8.19 13.71
N LYS A 46 6.06 9.41 14.26
CA LYS A 46 6.49 10.64 13.60
C LYS A 46 7.97 10.61 13.19
N ASN A 47 8.83 10.08 14.05
CA ASN A 47 10.26 9.97 13.76
C ASN A 47 10.53 9.04 12.56
N MET A 48 9.94 7.84 12.58
CA MET A 48 10.06 6.87 11.48
C MET A 48 9.50 7.45 10.18
N ALA A 49 8.30 8.02 10.21
CA ALA A 49 7.66 8.58 9.03
C ALA A 49 8.56 9.65 8.39
N LYS A 50 9.03 10.63 9.18
CA LYS A 50 9.84 11.75 8.68
C LYS A 50 11.23 11.33 8.21
N ASN A 51 11.92 10.51 9.01
CA ASN A 51 13.35 10.28 8.81
C ASN A 51 13.66 9.02 8.00
N GLN A 52 12.69 8.13 7.81
CA GLN A 52 12.87 6.86 7.08
C GLN A 52 11.88 6.73 5.91
N ILE A 53 10.57 6.83 6.16
CA ILE A 53 9.55 6.52 5.13
C ILE A 53 9.49 7.59 4.04
N THR A 54 9.56 8.88 4.40
CA THR A 54 9.50 10.00 3.43
C THR A 54 10.88 10.58 3.13
N ASN A 55 11.96 9.93 3.58
CA ASN A 55 13.32 10.42 3.40
C ASN A 55 13.97 9.73 2.21
N ASP A 56 13.99 10.39 1.06
CA ASP A 56 14.56 9.85 -0.17
C ASP A 56 16.01 9.38 -0.01
N PHE A 57 16.83 10.11 0.77
CA PHE A 57 18.21 9.69 1.02
C PHE A 57 18.25 8.34 1.74
N TYR A 58 17.41 8.15 2.76
CA TYR A 58 17.31 6.87 3.47
C TYR A 58 16.76 5.78 2.56
N LEU A 59 15.71 6.07 1.77
CA LEU A 59 15.13 5.11 0.84
C LEU A 59 16.15 4.63 -0.20
N GLN A 60 16.94 5.54 -0.79
CA GLN A 60 17.91 5.21 -1.82
C GLN A 60 19.17 4.52 -1.27
N ASN A 61 19.65 4.89 -0.08
CA ASN A 61 20.91 4.37 0.45
C ASN A 61 20.75 3.22 1.44
N SER A 62 19.56 2.99 1.99
CA SER A 62 19.32 1.94 2.99
C SER A 62 18.27 0.93 2.56
N ILE A 63 17.17 1.36 1.95
CA ILE A 63 16.08 0.43 1.59
C ILE A 63 16.30 -0.19 0.21
N LYS A 64 16.54 0.63 -0.81
CA LYS A 64 16.72 0.15 -2.19
C LYS A 64 17.83 -0.90 -2.33
N PRO A 65 19.01 -0.78 -1.69
CA PRO A 65 20.04 -1.81 -1.79
C PRO A 65 19.57 -3.18 -1.26
N LEU A 66 18.67 -3.22 -0.27
CA LEU A 66 18.11 -4.48 0.24
C LEU A 66 17.23 -5.16 -0.82
N TYR A 67 16.49 -4.38 -1.62
CA TYR A 67 15.67 -4.90 -2.71
C TYR A 67 16.48 -5.24 -3.96
N GLU A 68 17.61 -4.57 -4.19
CA GLU A 68 18.55 -4.88 -5.29
C GLU A 68 19.37 -6.14 -5.00
N ALA A 69 19.74 -6.37 -3.74
CA ALA A 69 20.50 -7.55 -3.33
C ALA A 69 19.66 -8.85 -3.29
N ASN A 70 18.33 -8.75 -3.30
CA ASN A 70 17.43 -9.89 -3.21
C ASN A 70 16.72 -10.17 -4.53
N ASN A 71 16.70 -11.44 -4.93
CA ASN A 71 16.00 -11.86 -6.14
C ASN A 71 14.62 -12.45 -5.93
N ASP A 72 14.34 -12.93 -4.73
CA ASP A 72 13.16 -13.73 -4.43
C ASP A 72 12.00 -12.91 -3.88
N TYR A 73 11.42 -12.06 -4.74
CA TYR A 73 10.15 -11.41 -4.47
C TYR A 73 9.45 -11.03 -5.77
N GLN A 74 8.13 -10.89 -5.65
CA GLN A 74 7.27 -10.38 -6.71
C GLN A 74 6.54 -9.15 -6.20
N ILE A 75 6.08 -8.32 -7.13
CA ILE A 75 5.31 -7.11 -6.83
C ILE A 75 3.86 -7.36 -7.23
N ILE A 76 2.93 -7.02 -6.35
CA ILE A 76 1.49 -7.06 -6.63
C ILE A 76 0.93 -5.67 -6.35
N SER A 77 0.19 -5.10 -7.29
CA SER A 77 -0.37 -3.75 -7.16
C SER A 77 -1.77 -3.65 -7.75
N GLY A 78 -2.64 -2.87 -7.10
CA GLY A 78 -3.92 -2.46 -7.66
C GLY A 78 -3.74 -1.42 -8.75
N ILE A 79 -4.52 -1.51 -9.84
CA ILE A 79 -4.46 -0.53 -10.92
C ILE A 79 -5.01 0.83 -10.48
N ASN A 80 -5.94 0.84 -9.54
CA ASN A 80 -6.61 2.05 -9.03
C ASN A 80 -6.03 2.54 -7.69
N ASP A 81 -4.83 2.12 -7.32
CA ASP A 81 -4.15 2.59 -6.10
C ASP A 81 -3.79 4.09 -6.24
N ARG A 82 -4.35 4.91 -5.35
CA ARG A 82 -4.12 6.37 -5.29
C ARG A 82 -2.98 6.77 -4.36
N PHE A 83 -2.48 5.86 -3.52
CA PHE A 83 -1.32 6.08 -2.65
C PHE A 83 -0.01 5.76 -3.36
N VAL A 84 0.01 4.64 -4.09
CA VAL A 84 1.18 4.17 -4.83
C VAL A 84 0.77 3.97 -6.29
N PRO A 85 0.88 5.02 -7.13
CA PRO A 85 0.43 4.94 -8.51
C PRO A 85 1.13 3.81 -9.27
N LEU A 86 0.34 3.01 -9.99
CA LEU A 86 0.83 1.85 -10.76
C LEU A 86 2.02 2.20 -11.67
N ASN A 87 2.01 3.37 -12.30
CA ASN A 87 3.12 3.81 -13.16
C ASN A 87 4.46 3.93 -12.42
N SER A 88 4.44 4.33 -11.15
CA SER A 88 5.64 4.37 -10.31
C SER A 88 6.11 2.96 -9.99
N VAL A 89 5.18 2.05 -9.69
CA VAL A 89 5.48 0.62 -9.44
C VAL A 89 6.06 -0.06 -10.68
N LYS A 90 5.48 0.19 -11.86
CA LYS A 90 5.98 -0.32 -13.15
C LYS A 90 7.43 0.06 -13.41
N LYS A 91 7.79 1.32 -13.14
CA LYS A 91 9.18 1.80 -13.28
C LYS A 91 10.13 1.01 -12.38
N ILE A 92 9.73 0.76 -11.13
CA ILE A 92 10.54 -0.01 -10.17
C ILE A 92 10.66 -1.47 -10.61
N ALA A 93 9.55 -2.09 -11.03
CA ALA A 93 9.54 -3.46 -11.52
C ALA A 93 10.49 -3.65 -12.72
N ILE A 94 10.43 -2.73 -13.69
CA ILE A 94 11.34 -2.73 -14.85
C ILE A 94 12.80 -2.52 -14.40
N GLN A 95 13.05 -1.52 -13.55
CA GLN A 95 14.39 -1.21 -13.06
C GLN A 95 15.04 -2.40 -12.33
N LEU A 96 14.27 -3.14 -11.56
CA LEU A 96 14.75 -4.26 -10.74
C LEU A 96 14.56 -5.62 -11.41
N ASN A 97 14.07 -5.64 -12.66
CA ASN A 97 13.71 -6.85 -13.40
C ASN A 97 12.83 -7.81 -12.56
N LYS A 98 11.73 -7.29 -12.03
CA LYS A 98 10.77 -8.02 -11.17
C LYS A 98 9.45 -8.24 -11.86
N GLU A 99 8.84 -9.39 -11.56
CA GLU A 99 7.47 -9.67 -11.94
C GLU A 99 6.51 -8.71 -11.22
N LEU A 100 5.57 -8.16 -11.99
CA LEU A 100 4.50 -7.30 -11.50
C LEU A 100 3.15 -7.92 -11.85
N THR A 101 2.38 -8.29 -10.84
CA THR A 101 0.96 -8.64 -10.99
C THR A 101 0.12 -7.39 -10.78
N GLU A 102 -0.71 -7.07 -11.78
CA GLU A 102 -1.64 -5.94 -11.77
C GLU A 102 -3.05 -6.44 -11.46
N LEU A 103 -3.70 -5.85 -10.47
CA LEU A 103 -5.06 -6.21 -10.08
C LEU A 103 -6.05 -5.17 -10.62
N GLU A 104 -6.89 -5.59 -11.56
CA GLU A 104 -8.02 -4.79 -12.04
C GLU A 104 -9.03 -4.55 -10.92
N ASN A 105 -9.76 -3.42 -10.96
CA ASN A 105 -10.79 -3.09 -9.98
C ASN A 105 -10.31 -3.16 -8.52
N CYS A 106 -9.05 -2.81 -8.26
CA CYS A 106 -8.43 -2.86 -6.94
C CYS A 106 -7.64 -1.57 -6.67
N GLY A 107 -7.81 -1.02 -5.47
CA GLY A 107 -7.05 0.10 -4.92
C GLY A 107 -5.86 -0.38 -4.09
N HIS A 108 -5.57 0.33 -2.99
CA HIS A 108 -4.40 0.06 -2.14
C HIS A 108 -4.59 -1.17 -1.24
N ALA A 109 -5.81 -1.38 -0.73
CA ALA A 109 -6.10 -2.44 0.24
C ALA A 109 -6.36 -3.81 -0.43
N LEU A 110 -5.33 -4.38 -1.07
CA LEU A 110 -5.43 -5.58 -1.91
C LEU A 110 -6.13 -6.77 -1.20
N PHE A 111 -5.74 -7.07 0.04
CA PHE A 111 -6.32 -8.17 0.83
C PHE A 111 -7.78 -7.93 1.22
N PHE A 112 -8.19 -6.67 1.34
CA PHE A 112 -9.59 -6.36 1.62
C PHE A 112 -10.41 -6.45 0.34
N GLU A 113 -9.93 -5.88 -0.77
CA GLU A 113 -10.68 -5.79 -2.02
C GLU A 113 -10.75 -7.12 -2.77
N GLN A 114 -9.64 -7.84 -2.87
CA GLN A 114 -9.52 -9.09 -3.63
C GLN A 114 -8.80 -10.21 -2.85
N PRO A 115 -9.33 -10.62 -1.68
CA PRO A 115 -8.69 -11.61 -0.80
C PRO A 115 -8.43 -12.96 -1.50
N GLU A 116 -9.39 -13.45 -2.28
CA GLU A 116 -9.29 -14.74 -2.96
C GLU A 116 -8.17 -14.73 -3.99
N LEU A 117 -8.16 -13.73 -4.88
CA LEU A 117 -7.13 -13.59 -5.90
C LEU A 117 -5.73 -13.42 -5.31
N ILE A 118 -5.61 -12.65 -4.22
CA ILE A 118 -4.33 -12.50 -3.51
C ILE A 118 -3.88 -13.83 -2.90
N ASN A 119 -4.78 -14.57 -2.25
CA ASN A 119 -4.44 -15.88 -1.68
C ASN A 119 -4.03 -16.88 -2.77
N ASP A 120 -4.73 -16.90 -3.91
CA ASP A 120 -4.37 -17.74 -5.04
C ASP A 120 -2.99 -17.39 -5.59
N LYS A 121 -2.66 -16.09 -5.70
CA LYS A 121 -1.33 -15.63 -6.11
C LYS A 121 -0.24 -16.06 -5.14
N ILE A 122 -0.47 -15.92 -3.84
CA ILE A 122 0.46 -16.39 -2.80
C ILE A 122 0.67 -17.90 -2.91
N ASN A 123 -0.41 -18.68 -3.07
CA ASN A 123 -0.33 -20.13 -3.22
C ASN A 123 0.41 -20.54 -4.51
N GLN A 124 0.22 -19.81 -5.61
CA GLN A 124 0.97 -20.02 -6.86
C GLN A 124 2.48 -19.82 -6.61
N ILE A 125 2.87 -18.74 -5.94
CA ILE A 125 4.28 -18.45 -5.61
C ILE A 125 4.85 -19.60 -4.76
N ILE A 126 4.17 -19.98 -3.67
CA ILE A 126 4.63 -21.06 -2.77
C ILE A 126 4.78 -22.39 -3.51
N ASN A 127 3.85 -22.72 -4.40
CA ASN A 127 3.90 -23.98 -5.14
C ASN A 127 4.96 -23.96 -6.25
N SER A 128 5.33 -22.79 -6.79
CA SER A 128 6.40 -22.66 -7.79
C SER A 128 7.81 -22.79 -7.21
N MET A 129 7.94 -22.70 -5.89
CA MET A 129 9.20 -22.87 -5.15
C MET A 129 9.52 -24.33 -4.80
N LYS A 130 8.58 -25.26 -5.05
CA LYS A 130 8.77 -26.70 -4.84
C LYS A 130 9.29 -27.37 -6.10
#